data_AF-A0A954XAM4-F1
#
_entry.id   AF-A0A954XAM4-F1
#
_cell.length_a   1.000
_cell.length_b   1.000
_cell.length_c   1.000
_cell.angle_alpha   90.00
_cell.angle_beta   90.00
_cell.angle_gamma   90.00
#
_symmetry.space_group_name_H-M   'P 1'
#
loop_
_entity.id
_entity.type
_entity.pdbx_description
1 polymer ?
#
loop_
_entity_poly.entity_id
_entity_poly.type
_entity_poly.pdbx_seq_one_letter_code
_entity_poly.pdbx_strand_id
1 'polypeptide(L)' 'FKLHRIAGNKGQQPRFELYDLVADREESRDLAADQPERIATMSRALEAWQQSVVRSLNGEDYTR' A
#
# COMPACT_ATOMS: atom_id res chain seq x y z
N PHE A 1 0.49 11.02 5.06
CA PHE A 1 0.53 10.37 3.74
C PHE A 1 -0.26 9.08 3.72
N LYS A 2 -1.06 8.87 2.68
CA LYS A 2 -1.81 7.65 2.40
C LYS A 2 -1.34 7.09 1.06
N LEU A 3 -1.04 5.79 1.04
CA LEU A 3 -0.76 5.04 -0.19
C LEU A 3 -2.03 4.28 -0.57
N HIS A 4 -2.59 4.57 -1.74
CA HIS A 4 -3.75 3.87 -2.27
C HIS A 4 -3.30 2.86 -3.33
N ARG A 5 -3.49 1.57 -3.04
CA ARG A 5 -3.21 0.49 -4.00
C ARG A 5 -4.50 0.08 -4.69
N ILE A 6 -4.59 0.34 -5.99
CA ILE A 6 -5.74 -0.05 -6.79
C ILE A 6 -5.39 -1.31 -7.56
N ALA A 7 -6.13 -2.39 -7.27
CA ALA A 7 -5.97 -3.66 -7.96
C ALA A 7 -6.39 -3.50 -9.42
N GLY A 8 -5.53 -3.95 -10.33
CA GLY A 8 -5.90 -4.12 -11.73
C GLY A 8 -6.76 -5.36 -11.94
N ASN A 9 -7.27 -5.53 -13.16
CA ASN A 9 -7.92 -6.77 -13.55
C ASN A 9 -6.95 -7.95 -13.50
N LYS A 10 -7.47 -9.18 -13.58
CA LYS A 10 -6.66 -10.41 -13.55
C LYS A 10 -5.53 -10.34 -14.61
N GLY A 11 -4.29 -10.38 -14.16
CA GLY A 11 -3.08 -10.28 -15.01
C GLY A 11 -2.51 -8.86 -15.18
N GLN A 12 -3.15 -7.83 -14.62
CA GLN A 12 -2.63 -6.46 -14.62
C GLN A 12 -1.87 -6.14 -13.34
N GLN A 13 -0.80 -5.37 -13.47
CA GLN A 13 -0.07 -4.85 -12.31
C GLN A 13 -0.93 -3.84 -11.54
N PRO A 14 -0.86 -3.82 -10.20
CA PRO A 14 -1.57 -2.83 -9.41
C PRO A 14 -1.01 -1.43 -9.67
N ARG A 15 -1.89 -0.43 -9.69
CA ARG A 15 -1.49 0.99 -9.73
C ARG A 15 -1.47 1.55 -8.31
N PHE A 16 -0.59 2.53 -8.08
CA PHE A 16 -0.44 3.21 -6.81
C PHE A 16 -0.68 4.70 -6.97
N GLU A 17 -1.44 5.27 -6.04
CA GLU A 17 -1.62 6.72 -5.87
C GLU A 17 -1.11 7.10 -4.47
N LEU A 18 -0.62 8.33 -4.31
CA LEU A 18 -0.07 8.84 -3.06
C LEU A 18 -0.67 10.19 -2.72
N TYR A 19 -1.28 10.29 -1.54
CA TYR A 19 -1.92 11.52 -1.08
C TYR A 19 -1.32 12.01 0.24
N ASP A 20 -1.10 13.32 0.36
CA ASP A 20 -0.79 13.94 1.63
C ASP A 20 -2.06 14.38 2.36
N LEU A 21 -2.64 13.50 3.17
CA LEU A 21 -3.87 13.80 3.91
C LEU A 21 -3.79 15.02 4.84
N VAL A 22 -2.60 15.50 5.20
CA VAL A 22 -2.46 16.71 6.02
C VAL A 22 -2.69 17.95 5.18
N ALA A 23 -2.12 17.98 3.97
CA ALA A 23 -2.21 19.11 3.03
C ALA A 23 -3.42 19.01 2.08
N ASP A 24 -3.92 17.79 1.82
CA ASP A 24 -4.95 17.44 0.85
C ASP A 24 -5.87 16.37 1.45
N ARG A 25 -6.79 16.82 2.30
CA ARG A 25 -7.76 15.95 2.99
C ARG A 25 -8.77 15.33 2.03
N GLU A 26 -8.99 15.94 0.88
CA GLU A 26 -9.95 15.50 -0.14
C GLU A 26 -9.32 14.54 -1.18
N GLU A 27 -8.02 14.23 -1.04
CA GLU A 27 -7.29 13.32 -1.94
C GLU A 27 -7.37 13.75 -3.42
N SER A 28 -7.32 15.06 -3.65
CA SER A 28 -7.46 15.67 -4.96
C SER A 28 -6.16 15.68 -5.78
N ARG A 29 -5.00 15.59 -5.12
CA ARG A 29 -3.68 15.69 -5.74
C ARG A 29 -2.88 14.41 -5.54
N ASP A 30 -2.75 13.62 -6.61
CA ASP A 30 -1.84 12.47 -6.63
C ASP A 30 -0.38 12.93 -6.72
N LEU A 31 0.42 12.48 -5.77
CA LEU A 31 1.86 12.75 -5.63
C LEU A 31 2.72 11.53 -6.01
N ALA A 32 2.13 10.46 -6.56
CA ALA A 32 2.84 9.22 -6.85
C ALA A 32 4.02 9.41 -7.81
N ALA A 33 3.85 10.22 -8.85
CA ALA A 33 4.91 10.54 -9.81
C ALA A 33 6.01 11.43 -9.19
N ASP A 34 5.63 12.30 -8.25
CA ASP A 34 6.53 13.28 -7.63
C ASP A 34 7.39 12.66 -6.50
N GLN A 35 6.95 11.54 -5.91
CA GLN A 35 7.60 10.94 -4.73
C GLN A 35 7.81 9.41 -4.88
N PRO A 36 8.63 8.95 -5.85
CA PRO A 36 8.85 7.54 -6.11
C PRO A 36 9.50 6.79 -4.93
N GLU A 37 10.40 7.43 -4.18
CA GLU A 37 11.03 6.82 -3.01
C GLU A 37 10.03 6.54 -1.88
N ARG A 38 9.06 7.44 -1.69
CA ARG A 38 7.99 7.27 -0.70
C ARG A 38 7.06 6.13 -1.10
N ILE A 39 6.71 6.04 -2.38
CA ILE A 39 5.95 4.92 -2.95
C ILE A 39 6.68 3.60 -2.65
N ALA A 40 7.98 3.52 -2.96
CA ALA A 40 8.77 2.31 -2.76
C ALA A 40 8.84 1.90 -1.28
N THR A 41 9.00 2.87 -0.37
CA THR A 41 9.05 2.59 1.07
C THR A 41 7.70 2.12 1.62
N MET A 42 6.63 2.83 1.28
CA MET A 42 5.29 2.52 1.78
C MET A 42 4.73 1.22 1.16
N SER A 43 5.03 0.93 -0.10
CA SER A 43 4.59 -0.30 -0.76
C SER A 43 5.23 -1.55 -0.15
N ARG A 44 6.53 -1.49 0.18
CA ARG A 44 7.23 -2.57 0.90
C ARG A 44 6.65 -2.80 2.29
N ALA A 45 6.38 -1.73 3.03
CA ALA A 45 5.75 -1.84 4.35
C ALA A 45 4.34 -2.46 4.26
N LEU A 46 3.57 -2.05 3.25
CA LEU A 46 2.24 -2.59 2.97
C LEU A 46 2.28 -4.09 2.61
N GLU A 47 3.24 -4.51 1.77
CA GLU A 47 3.42 -5.92 1.42
C GLU A 47 3.81 -6.77 2.63
N ALA A 48 4.76 -6.29 3.44
CA ALA A 48 5.18 -6.97 4.65
C ALA A 48 4.02 -7.17 5.64
N TRP A 49 3.18 -6.14 5.80
CA TRP A 49 1.96 -6.24 6.59
C TRP A 49 0.97 -7.24 6.02
N GLN A 50 0.71 -7.22 4.70
CA GLN A 50 -0.19 -8.20 4.06
C GLN A 50 0.29 -9.64 4.25
N GLN A 51 1.60 -9.90 4.12
CA GLN A 51 2.18 -11.22 4.40
C GLN A 51 1.98 -11.63 5.86
N SER A 52 2.11 -10.68 6.80
CA SER A 52 1.81 -10.94 8.21
C SER A 52 0.34 -11.31 8.43
N VAL A 53 -0.59 -10.63 7.76
CA VAL A 53 -2.02 -10.97 7.85
C VAL A 53 -2.28 -12.38 7.32
N VAL A 54 -1.65 -12.76 6.21
CA VAL A 54 -1.76 -14.12 5.64
C VAL A 54 -1.19 -15.17 6.60
N ARG A 55 -0.01 -14.94 7.17
CA ARG A 55 0.59 -15.85 8.16
C ARG A 55 -0.32 -16.05 9.37
N SER A 56 -0.84 -14.96 9.93
CA SER A 56 -1.77 -15.02 11.05
C SER A 56 -3.05 -15.77 10.68
N LEU A 57 -3.59 -15.53 9.48
CA LEU A 57 -4.78 -16.22 9.00
C LEU A 57 -4.56 -17.73 8.83
N ASN A 58 -3.37 -18.13 8.40
CA ASN A 58 -2.97 -19.53 8.27
C ASN A 58 -2.63 -20.20 9.61
N GLY A 59 -2.67 -19.46 10.72
CA GLY A 59 -2.32 -19.96 12.04
C GLY A 59 -0.80 -20.03 12.32
N GLU A 60 0.03 -19.52 11.40
CA GLU A 60 1.50 -19.59 11.50
C GLU A 60 2.04 -18.74 12.67
N ASP A 61 1.33 -17.68 13.06
CA ASP A 61 1.68 -16.83 14.20
C ASP A 61 1.24 -17.41 15.57
N TYR A 62 0.51 -18.53 15.59
CA TYR A 62 -0.05 -19.12 16.80
C TYR A 62 0.47 -20.56 17.00
N THR A 63 1.77 -20.68 17.27
CA THR A 63 2.34 -21.93 17.79
C THR A 63 2.02 -22.08 19.28
N ARG A 64 1.64 -23.29 19.68
CA ARG A 64 1.11 -23.62 21.01
C ARG A 64 2.17 -24.22 21.92
#